data_AF-A0A516SLT9-F1
#
_entry.id   AF-A0A516SLT9-F1
#
_cell.length_a   1.000
_cell.length_b   1.000
_cell.length_c   1.000
_cell.angle_alpha   90.00
_cell.angle_beta   90.00
_cell.angle_gamma   90.00
#
_symmetry.space_group_name_H-M   'P 1'
#
loop_
_entity.id
_entity.type
_entity.pdbx_description
1 polymer ?
#
loop_
_entity_poly.entity_id
_entity_poly.type
_entity_poly.pdbx_seq_one_letter_code
_entity_poly.pdbx_strand_id
1 'polypeptide(L)'
;MTVGELDIKTLEAVIKGAAALSWEEYLLLGVINFVCICFGLVIAAYFSERGKNYATHADFKMLLDQQKQMAEATESVKSELARNGWVAQQRWQFKQQYYTVMLNNLAAIVSNAGCCAQEIELKRNVERPEIYRSHVIKLANAVNSLSEIKGIIGVFISLEAEKATTDLQVAFANYDHYSPNPGEIWWGLKDEAERVCGVIKSEARRELGFEIDKQ
;
A
#
# COMPACT_ATOMS: atom_id res chain seq x y z
N MET A 1 71.08 36.01 -38.53
CA MET A 1 70.51 37.36 -38.38
C MET A 1 69.60 37.32 -37.18
N THR A 2 70.13 37.79 -36.07
CA THR A 2 69.54 37.70 -34.73
C THR A 2 68.38 38.67 -34.63
N VAL A 3 67.23 38.18 -34.19
CA VAL A 3 65.93 38.86 -34.04
C VAL A 3 65.97 40.10 -33.11
N GLY A 4 67.14 40.45 -32.53
CA GLY A 4 67.30 41.52 -31.54
C GLY A 4 67.61 42.94 -32.06
N GLU A 5 68.08 43.13 -33.29
CA GLU A 5 68.45 44.49 -33.77
C GLU A 5 67.31 45.26 -34.43
N LEU A 6 66.23 44.57 -34.85
CA LEU A 6 65.07 45.23 -35.46
C LEU A 6 64.15 45.91 -34.45
N ASP A 7 64.36 45.65 -33.15
CA ASP A 7 63.48 46.13 -32.07
C ASP A 7 63.92 47.49 -31.51
N ILE A 8 65.22 47.80 -31.52
CA ILE A 8 65.74 49.00 -30.86
C ILE A 8 65.46 50.27 -31.69
N LYS A 9 65.65 50.23 -33.01
CA LYS A 9 65.44 51.41 -33.88
C LYS A 9 63.96 51.75 -34.05
N THR A 10 63.09 50.74 -34.05
CA THR A 10 61.64 50.94 -34.06
C THR A 10 61.16 51.49 -32.73
N LEU A 11 61.70 51.03 -31.60
CA LEU A 11 61.45 51.63 -30.28
C LEU A 11 61.89 53.10 -30.23
N GLU A 12 63.07 53.45 -30.72
CA GLU A 12 63.54 54.85 -30.71
C GLU A 12 62.65 55.78 -31.55
N ALA A 13 62.17 55.32 -32.71
CA ALA A 13 61.27 56.10 -33.55
C ALA A 13 59.90 56.31 -32.88
N VAL A 14 59.37 55.29 -32.19
CA VAL A 14 58.13 55.38 -31.42
C VAL A 14 58.30 56.32 -30.22
N ILE A 15 59.42 56.24 -29.50
CA ILE A 15 59.72 57.12 -28.36
C ILE A 15 59.85 58.58 -28.80
N LYS A 16 60.53 58.85 -29.93
CA LYS A 16 60.66 60.21 -30.47
C LYS A 16 59.34 60.77 -30.98
N GLY A 17 58.50 59.94 -31.61
CA GLY A 17 57.14 60.33 -32.00
C GLY A 17 56.24 60.61 -30.80
N ALA A 18 56.37 59.83 -29.72
CA ALA A 18 55.63 60.02 -28.48
C ALA A 18 56.06 61.30 -27.73
N ALA A 19 57.33 61.72 -27.83
CA ALA A 19 57.87 62.93 -27.19
C ALA A 19 57.52 64.24 -27.92
N ALA A 20 56.90 64.17 -29.11
CA ALA A 20 56.52 65.33 -29.91
C ALA A 20 55.13 65.89 -29.59
N LEU A 21 54.37 65.24 -28.69
CA LEU A 21 53.05 65.71 -28.29
C LEU A 21 53.13 66.91 -27.35
N SER A 22 52.26 67.88 -27.58
CA SER A 22 52.03 69.00 -26.69
C SER A 22 51.38 68.53 -25.38
N TRP A 23 51.63 69.23 -24.27
CA TRP A 23 51.04 68.90 -22.97
C TRP A 23 49.49 68.92 -22.99
N GLU A 24 48.88 69.70 -23.88
CA GLU A 24 47.44 69.76 -24.11
C GLU A 24 46.88 68.43 -24.66
N GLU A 25 47.60 67.79 -25.58
CA GLU A 25 47.22 66.49 -26.15
C GLU A 25 47.32 65.36 -25.13
N TYR A 26 48.33 65.41 -24.25
CA TYR A 26 48.43 64.45 -23.13
C TYR A 26 47.26 64.58 -22.15
N LEU A 27 46.81 65.81 -21.86
CA LEU A 27 45.64 66.07 -21.02
C LEU A 27 44.37 65.50 -21.66
N LEU A 28 44.19 65.72 -22.96
CA LEU A 28 43.03 65.24 -23.71
C LEU A 28 43.00 63.70 -23.77
N LEU A 29 44.14 63.05 -24.02
CA LEU A 29 44.27 61.59 -23.92
C LEU A 29 44.01 61.07 -22.51
N GLY A 30 44.46 61.78 -21.48
CA GLY A 30 44.18 61.46 -20.08
C GLY A 30 42.69 61.48 -19.77
N VAL A 31 41.97 62.51 -20.23
CA VAL A 31 40.52 62.62 -20.08
C VAL A 31 39.78 61.51 -20.84
N ILE A 32 40.17 61.22 -22.09
CA ILE A 32 39.58 60.13 -22.86
C ILE A 32 39.78 58.78 -22.15
N ASN A 33 41.00 58.48 -21.71
CA ASN A 33 41.27 57.24 -20.97
C ASN A 33 40.45 57.16 -19.68
N PHE A 34 40.34 58.27 -18.93
CA PHE A 34 39.53 58.33 -17.72
C PHE A 34 38.05 58.05 -18.02
N VAL A 35 37.47 58.67 -19.06
CA VAL A 35 36.09 58.42 -19.48
C VAL A 35 35.90 56.97 -19.93
N CYS A 36 36.81 56.41 -20.72
CA CYS A 36 36.78 55.01 -21.15
C CYS A 36 36.82 54.04 -19.96
N ILE A 37 37.66 54.31 -18.95
CA ILE A 37 37.75 53.50 -17.72
C ILE A 37 36.42 53.58 -16.94
N CYS A 38 35.90 54.79 -16.71
CA CYS A 38 34.62 54.98 -16.02
C CYS A 38 33.47 54.25 -16.74
N PHE A 39 33.42 54.34 -18.07
CA PHE A 39 32.41 53.65 -18.88
C PHE A 39 32.57 52.13 -18.81
N GLY A 40 33.81 51.62 -18.88
CA GLY A 40 34.13 50.21 -18.70
C GLY A 40 33.70 49.67 -17.34
N LEU A 41 33.89 50.43 -16.26
CA LEU A 41 33.46 50.06 -14.91
C LEU A 41 31.94 49.97 -14.77
N VAL A 42 31.18 50.93 -15.34
CA VAL A 42 29.71 50.92 -15.30
C VAL A 42 29.15 49.73 -16.09
N ILE A 43 29.71 49.45 -17.28
CA ILE A 43 29.31 48.30 -18.08
C ILE A 43 29.64 46.99 -17.35
N ALA A 44 30.84 46.84 -16.79
CA ALA A 44 31.24 45.66 -16.06
C ALA A 44 30.35 45.40 -14.83
N ALA A 45 30.01 46.45 -14.07
CA ALA A 45 29.09 46.36 -12.94
C ALA A 45 27.68 45.93 -13.39
N TYR A 46 27.16 46.51 -14.46
CA TYR A 46 25.85 46.15 -15.00
C TYR A 46 25.79 44.68 -15.47
N PHE A 47 26.79 44.20 -16.21
CA PHE A 47 26.86 42.80 -16.64
C PHE A 47 27.05 41.84 -15.47
N SER A 48 27.85 42.23 -14.46
CA SER A 48 28.01 41.42 -13.23
C SER A 48 26.68 41.25 -12.50
N GLU A 49 25.92 42.33 -12.33
CA GLU A 49 24.63 42.29 -11.65
C GLU A 49 23.58 41.49 -12.43
N ARG A 50 23.57 41.64 -13.76
CA ARG A 50 22.70 40.84 -14.63
C ARG A 50 23.05 39.35 -14.58
N GLY A 51 24.34 39.01 -14.55
CA GLY A 51 24.83 37.64 -14.43
C GLY A 51 24.41 37.01 -13.10
N LYS A 52 24.54 37.75 -12.01
CA LYS A 52 24.06 37.33 -10.68
C LYS A 52 22.55 37.10 -10.67
N ASN A 53 21.76 38.05 -11.20
CA ASN A 53 20.30 37.92 -11.24
C ASN A 53 19.85 36.73 -12.11
N TYR A 54 20.54 36.47 -13.21
CA TYR A 54 20.26 35.32 -14.06
C TYR A 54 20.58 33.99 -13.35
N ALA A 55 21.74 33.91 -12.68
CA ALA A 55 22.12 32.75 -11.88
C ALA A 55 21.11 32.49 -10.75
N THR A 56 20.74 33.53 -10.00
CA THR A 56 19.72 33.43 -8.93
C THR A 56 18.37 32.94 -9.45
N HIS A 57 17.93 33.43 -10.62
CA HIS A 57 16.69 32.95 -11.23
C HIS A 57 16.78 31.49 -11.68
N ALA A 58 17.92 31.07 -12.22
CA ALA A 58 18.15 29.68 -12.60
C ALA A 58 18.12 28.76 -11.38
N ASP A 59 18.80 29.15 -10.29
CA ASP A 59 18.80 28.41 -9.03
C ASP A 59 17.41 28.33 -8.42
N PHE A 60 16.67 29.45 -8.39
CA PHE A 60 15.30 29.47 -7.88
C PHE A 60 14.38 28.57 -8.70
N LYS A 61 14.50 28.57 -10.04
CA LYS A 61 13.75 27.67 -10.90
C LYS A 61 14.09 26.22 -10.62
N MET A 62 15.38 25.89 -10.46
CA MET A 62 15.83 24.54 -10.14
C MET A 62 15.25 24.07 -8.79
N LEU A 63 15.29 24.92 -7.76
CA LEU A 63 14.71 24.62 -6.46
C LEU A 63 13.20 24.39 -6.53
N LEU A 64 12.50 25.22 -7.31
CA LEU A 64 11.05 25.10 -7.49
C LEU A 64 10.68 23.81 -8.26
N ASP A 65 11.46 23.44 -9.27
CA ASP A 65 11.29 22.19 -10.00
C ASP A 65 11.58 20.97 -9.12
N GLN A 66 12.62 21.03 -8.28
CA GLN A 66 12.91 20.00 -7.27
C GLN A 66 11.77 19.86 -6.26
N GLN A 67 11.22 20.97 -5.77
CA GLN A 67 10.11 20.97 -4.83
C GLN A 67 8.85 20.34 -5.45
N LYS A 68 8.55 20.66 -6.72
CA LYS A 68 7.44 20.05 -7.45
C LYS A 68 7.63 18.54 -7.63
N GLN A 69 8.81 18.11 -8.06
CA GLN A 69 9.12 16.68 -8.21
C GLN A 69 8.98 15.93 -6.88
N MET A 70 9.42 16.52 -5.77
CA MET A 70 9.28 15.92 -4.45
C MET A 70 7.80 15.84 -4.00
N ALA A 71 7.00 16.86 -4.31
CA ALA A 71 5.56 16.86 -4.03
C ALA A 71 4.84 15.77 -4.84
N GLU A 72 5.10 15.68 -6.14
CA GLU A 72 4.54 14.65 -7.03
C GLU A 72 4.93 13.23 -6.57
N ALA A 73 6.20 13.01 -6.22
CA ALA A 73 6.66 11.74 -5.67
C ALA A 73 5.94 11.38 -4.36
N THR A 74 5.77 12.37 -3.47
CA THR A 74 5.05 12.16 -2.20
C THR A 74 3.58 11.85 -2.42
N GLU A 75 2.90 12.53 -3.33
CA GLU A 75 1.50 12.24 -3.68
C GLU A 75 1.34 10.86 -4.30
N SER A 76 2.27 10.45 -5.18
CA SER A 76 2.29 9.10 -5.75
C SER A 76 2.44 8.03 -4.66
N VAL A 77 3.39 8.19 -3.73
CA VAL A 77 3.57 7.26 -2.61
C VAL A 77 2.35 7.23 -1.70
N LYS A 78 1.75 8.39 -1.39
CA LYS A 78 0.49 8.45 -0.61
C LYS A 78 -0.65 7.74 -1.31
N SER A 79 -0.79 7.94 -2.62
CA SER A 79 -1.82 7.29 -3.43
C SER A 79 -1.64 5.77 -3.45
N GLU A 80 -0.40 5.30 -3.63
CA GLU A 80 -0.07 3.88 -3.58
C GLU A 80 -0.31 3.27 -2.21
N LEU A 81 0.10 3.95 -1.13
CA LEU A 81 -0.13 3.51 0.24
C LEU A 81 -1.64 3.47 0.56
N ALA A 82 -2.39 4.49 0.15
CA ALA A 82 -3.84 4.54 0.33
C ALA A 82 -4.53 3.41 -0.44
N ARG A 83 -4.11 3.14 -1.68
CA ARG A 83 -4.62 2.03 -2.49
C ARG A 83 -4.33 0.68 -1.83
N ASN A 84 -3.09 0.46 -1.40
CA ASN A 84 -2.67 -0.80 -0.77
C ASN A 84 -3.38 -1.00 0.59
N GLY A 85 -3.51 0.07 1.38
CA GLY A 85 -4.25 0.07 2.64
C GLY A 85 -5.74 -0.22 2.44
N TRP A 86 -6.37 0.39 1.42
CA TRP A 86 -7.76 0.13 1.08
C TRP A 86 -8.00 -1.32 0.63
N VAL A 87 -7.13 -1.88 -0.23
CA VAL A 87 -7.24 -3.29 -0.64
C VAL A 87 -7.06 -4.23 0.55
N ALA A 88 -6.12 -3.94 1.46
CA ALA A 88 -5.92 -4.71 2.68
C ALA A 88 -7.17 -4.64 3.59
N GLN A 89 -7.75 -3.45 3.76
CA GLN A 89 -8.98 -3.26 4.52
C GLN A 89 -10.17 -4.01 3.92
N GLN A 90 -10.34 -3.96 2.59
CA GLN A 90 -11.37 -4.72 1.89
C GLN A 90 -11.19 -6.23 2.08
N ARG A 91 -9.96 -6.74 1.91
CA ARG A 91 -9.65 -8.16 2.18
C ARG A 91 -9.98 -8.56 3.62
N TRP A 92 -9.62 -7.73 4.59
CA TRP A 92 -9.93 -7.98 6.00
C TRP A 92 -11.45 -8.00 6.25
N GLN A 93 -12.20 -7.08 5.67
CA GLN A 93 -13.68 -7.06 5.76
C GLN A 93 -14.30 -8.32 5.17
N PHE A 94 -13.85 -8.77 4.00
CA PHE A 94 -14.31 -10.02 3.40
C PHE A 94 -14.00 -11.23 4.30
N LYS A 95 -12.78 -11.34 4.81
CA LYS A 95 -12.42 -12.40 5.78
C LYS A 95 -13.35 -12.41 6.98
N GLN A 96 -13.54 -11.25 7.62
CA GLN A 96 -14.41 -11.11 8.78
C GLN A 96 -15.85 -11.54 8.46
N GLN A 97 -16.38 -11.12 7.30
CA GLN A 97 -17.72 -11.49 6.86
C GLN A 97 -17.85 -13.01 6.68
N TYR A 98 -16.91 -13.66 5.97
CA TYR A 98 -16.99 -15.10 5.73
C TYR A 98 -16.81 -15.91 7.01
N TYR A 99 -15.88 -15.54 7.89
CA TYR A 99 -15.75 -16.17 9.21
C TYR A 99 -17.04 -16.04 10.03
N THR A 100 -17.68 -14.87 10.01
CA THR A 100 -18.96 -14.65 10.71
C THR A 100 -20.06 -15.56 10.18
N VAL A 101 -20.19 -15.66 8.86
CA VAL A 101 -21.18 -16.54 8.22
C VAL A 101 -20.92 -18.01 8.56
N MET A 102 -19.66 -18.46 8.49
CA MET A 102 -19.29 -19.83 8.85
C MET A 102 -19.62 -20.14 10.32
N LEU A 103 -19.20 -19.27 11.24
CA LEU A 103 -19.43 -19.46 12.67
C LEU A 103 -20.92 -19.48 13.01
N ASN A 104 -21.73 -18.64 12.37
CA ASN A 104 -23.19 -18.63 12.56
C ASN A 104 -23.84 -19.94 12.07
N ASN A 105 -23.44 -20.43 10.90
CA ASN A 105 -23.96 -21.71 10.39
C ASN A 105 -23.52 -22.89 11.25
N LEU A 106 -22.27 -22.90 11.71
CA LEU A 106 -21.77 -23.94 12.62
C LEU A 106 -22.50 -23.92 13.96
N ALA A 107 -22.74 -22.74 14.53
CA ALA A 107 -23.54 -22.62 15.75
C ALA A 107 -24.98 -23.14 15.55
N ALA A 108 -25.57 -22.89 14.37
CA ALA A 108 -26.87 -23.44 14.02
C ALA A 108 -26.84 -24.97 13.89
N ILE A 109 -25.79 -25.55 13.30
CA ILE A 109 -25.62 -27.01 13.20
C ILE A 109 -25.49 -27.62 14.60
N VAL A 110 -24.57 -27.11 15.42
CA VAL A 110 -24.35 -27.59 16.80
C VAL A 110 -25.65 -27.56 17.61
N SER A 111 -26.36 -26.44 17.59
CA SER A 111 -27.62 -26.29 18.33
C SER A 111 -28.71 -27.24 17.83
N ASN A 112 -28.96 -27.30 16.51
CA ASN A 112 -30.06 -28.13 16.00
C ASN A 112 -29.73 -29.63 16.04
N ALA A 113 -28.47 -30.02 15.87
CA ALA A 113 -28.03 -31.41 16.06
C ALA A 113 -28.25 -31.85 17.50
N GLY A 114 -27.86 -31.03 18.49
CA GLY A 114 -28.13 -31.31 19.90
C GLY A 114 -29.63 -31.42 20.22
N CYS A 115 -30.47 -30.54 19.65
CA CYS A 115 -31.92 -30.65 19.79
C CYS A 115 -32.46 -31.95 19.18
N CYS A 116 -32.01 -32.32 17.97
CA CYS A 116 -32.41 -33.58 17.34
C CYS A 116 -32.04 -34.80 18.20
N ALA A 117 -30.81 -34.82 18.74
CA ALA A 117 -30.33 -35.90 19.61
C ALA A 117 -31.22 -36.03 20.85
N GLN A 118 -31.49 -34.91 21.53
CA GLN A 118 -32.30 -34.86 22.74
C GLN A 118 -33.76 -35.29 22.48
N GLU A 119 -34.36 -34.84 21.38
CA GLU A 119 -35.74 -35.20 21.02
C GLU A 119 -35.87 -36.72 20.74
N ILE A 120 -34.83 -37.36 20.19
CA ILE A 120 -34.79 -38.80 19.97
C ILE A 120 -34.61 -39.57 21.29
N GLU A 121 -33.67 -39.15 22.15
CA GLU A 121 -33.43 -39.81 23.45
C GLU A 121 -34.68 -39.78 24.33
N LEU A 122 -35.39 -38.65 24.32
CA LEU A 122 -36.64 -38.48 25.06
C LEU A 122 -37.85 -39.14 24.38
N LYS A 123 -37.67 -39.80 23.23
CA LYS A 123 -38.73 -40.36 22.37
C LYS A 123 -39.80 -39.35 21.94
N ARG A 124 -39.51 -38.06 22.06
CA ARG A 124 -40.40 -36.95 21.72
C ARG A 124 -40.50 -36.72 20.22
N ASN A 125 -39.52 -37.18 19.44
CA ASN A 125 -39.60 -37.16 17.98
C ASN A 125 -40.84 -37.91 17.43
N VAL A 126 -41.35 -38.92 18.15
CA VAL A 126 -42.60 -39.61 17.81
C VAL A 126 -43.83 -38.83 18.30
N GLU A 127 -43.73 -38.22 19.48
CA GLU A 127 -44.83 -37.46 20.11
C GLU A 127 -45.06 -36.08 19.46
N ARG A 128 -43.99 -35.46 18.94
CA ARG A 128 -43.94 -34.09 18.41
C ARG A 128 -43.07 -34.03 17.14
N PRO A 129 -43.47 -34.72 16.07
CA PRO A 129 -42.67 -34.83 14.84
C PRO A 129 -42.41 -33.48 14.16
N GLU A 130 -43.28 -32.48 14.37
CA GLU A 130 -43.14 -31.13 13.83
C GLU A 130 -41.92 -30.37 14.40
N ILE A 131 -41.63 -30.54 15.70
CA ILE A 131 -40.49 -29.90 16.36
C ILE A 131 -39.20 -30.51 15.83
N TYR A 132 -39.13 -31.85 15.83
CA TYR A 132 -38.00 -32.58 15.27
C TYR A 132 -37.74 -32.20 13.80
N ARG A 133 -38.79 -32.20 12.97
CA ARG A 133 -38.68 -31.81 11.56
C ARG A 133 -38.19 -30.37 11.39
N SER A 134 -38.61 -29.45 12.25
CA SER A 134 -38.13 -28.06 12.24
C SER A 134 -36.62 -27.99 12.45
N HIS A 135 -36.08 -28.74 13.42
CA HIS A 135 -34.64 -28.79 13.68
C HIS A 135 -33.85 -29.39 12.52
N VAL A 136 -34.35 -30.49 11.94
CA VAL A 136 -33.74 -31.13 10.76
C VAL A 136 -33.69 -30.16 9.58
N ILE A 137 -34.76 -29.41 9.30
CA ILE A 137 -34.79 -28.42 8.21
C ILE A 137 -33.79 -27.29 8.47
N LYS A 138 -33.73 -26.75 9.69
CA LYS A 138 -32.77 -25.69 10.04
C LYS A 138 -31.33 -26.16 9.89
N LEU A 139 -31.05 -27.40 10.29
CA LEU A 139 -29.75 -28.03 10.14
C LEU A 139 -29.37 -28.19 8.66
N ALA A 140 -30.27 -28.75 7.85
CA ALA A 140 -30.05 -28.92 6.41
C ALA A 140 -29.78 -27.57 5.71
N ASN A 141 -30.54 -26.53 6.07
CA ASN A 141 -30.33 -25.18 5.56
C ASN A 141 -28.94 -24.64 5.94
N ALA A 142 -28.51 -24.81 7.19
CA ALA A 142 -27.19 -24.34 7.63
C ALA A 142 -26.04 -25.07 6.90
N VAL A 143 -26.17 -26.37 6.68
CA VAL A 143 -25.19 -27.14 5.89
C VAL A 143 -25.15 -26.69 4.43
N ASN A 144 -26.32 -26.48 3.81
CA ASN A 144 -26.40 -25.97 2.45
C ASN A 144 -25.77 -24.57 2.32
N SER A 145 -26.05 -23.67 3.27
CA SER A 145 -25.41 -22.35 3.31
C SER A 145 -23.90 -22.42 3.44
N LEU A 146 -23.35 -23.36 4.23
CA LEU A 146 -21.90 -23.63 4.28
C LEU A 146 -21.35 -24.13 2.94
N SER A 147 -22.11 -24.96 2.22
CA SER A 147 -21.73 -25.46 0.90
C SER A 147 -21.70 -24.36 -0.16
N GLU A 148 -22.68 -23.46 -0.15
CA GLU A 148 -22.75 -22.33 -1.10
C GLU A 148 -21.54 -21.40 -0.98
N ILE A 149 -21.09 -21.14 0.24
CA ILE A 149 -19.94 -20.25 0.46
C ILE A 149 -18.59 -20.95 0.26
N LYS A 150 -18.54 -22.29 0.17
CA LYS A 150 -17.29 -23.08 0.07
C LYS A 150 -16.37 -22.61 -1.05
N GLY A 151 -16.93 -22.37 -2.24
CA GLY A 151 -16.13 -21.92 -3.40
C GLY A 151 -15.48 -20.55 -3.17
N ILE A 152 -16.07 -19.72 -2.32
CA ILE A 152 -15.55 -18.40 -1.98
C ILE A 152 -14.56 -18.49 -0.81
N ILE A 153 -14.83 -19.36 0.17
CA ILE A 153 -13.95 -19.62 1.32
C ILE A 153 -12.54 -19.99 0.85
N GLY A 154 -12.39 -20.88 -0.14
CA GLY A 154 -11.08 -21.30 -0.63
C GLY A 154 -10.20 -20.17 -1.19
N VAL A 155 -10.77 -19.00 -1.48
CA VAL A 155 -10.02 -17.81 -1.93
C VAL A 155 -9.58 -16.91 -0.77
N PHE A 156 -10.39 -16.82 0.28
CA PHE A 156 -10.22 -15.79 1.32
C PHE A 156 -9.80 -16.32 2.69
N ILE A 157 -10.02 -17.61 2.96
CA ILE A 157 -9.85 -18.22 4.27
C ILE A 157 -8.66 -19.20 4.23
N SER A 158 -8.12 -19.51 5.41
CA SER A 158 -7.02 -20.46 5.54
C SER A 158 -7.39 -21.87 5.07
N LEU A 159 -6.36 -22.58 4.58
CA LEU A 159 -6.48 -23.96 4.12
C LEU A 159 -6.98 -24.88 5.26
N GLU A 160 -6.59 -24.60 6.50
CA GLU A 160 -7.03 -25.35 7.68
C GLU A 160 -8.54 -25.22 7.90
N ALA A 161 -9.09 -24.01 7.79
CA ALA A 161 -10.52 -23.78 7.92
C ALA A 161 -11.33 -24.35 6.75
N GLU A 162 -10.79 -24.30 5.51
CA GLU A 162 -11.39 -24.97 4.35
C GLU A 162 -11.44 -26.50 4.54
N LYS A 163 -10.34 -27.09 4.98
CA LYS A 163 -10.24 -28.54 5.24
C LYS A 163 -11.23 -28.94 6.33
N ALA A 164 -11.26 -28.23 7.45
CA ALA A 164 -12.19 -28.52 8.55
C ALA A 164 -13.66 -28.45 8.11
N THR A 165 -14.01 -27.48 7.26
CA THR A 165 -15.37 -27.37 6.70
C THR A 165 -15.69 -28.53 5.75
N THR A 166 -14.71 -28.98 4.96
CA THR A 166 -14.87 -30.13 4.08
C THR A 166 -15.03 -31.43 4.87
N ASP A 167 -14.27 -31.62 5.94
CA ASP A 167 -14.39 -32.77 6.83
C ASP A 167 -15.80 -32.84 7.44
N LEU A 168 -16.35 -31.70 7.88
CA LEU A 168 -17.72 -31.62 8.39
C LEU A 168 -18.76 -31.98 7.31
N GLN A 169 -18.57 -31.52 6.07
CA GLN A 169 -19.48 -31.86 4.96
C GLN A 169 -19.43 -33.35 4.62
N VAL A 170 -18.24 -33.96 4.66
CA VAL A 170 -18.06 -35.40 4.45
C VAL A 170 -18.70 -36.18 5.59
N ALA A 171 -18.51 -35.76 6.84
CA ALA A 171 -19.22 -36.31 7.99
C ALA A 171 -20.74 -36.22 7.79
N PHE A 172 -21.23 -35.04 7.36
CA PHE A 172 -22.64 -34.81 7.04
C PHE A 172 -23.17 -35.76 5.95
N ALA A 173 -22.45 -35.90 4.85
CA ALA A 173 -22.84 -36.74 3.71
C ALA A 173 -22.80 -38.24 4.03
N ASN A 174 -21.88 -38.64 4.90
CA ASN A 174 -21.75 -40.03 5.36
C ASN A 174 -22.79 -40.40 6.44
N TYR A 175 -23.65 -39.47 6.86
CA TYR A 175 -24.75 -39.81 7.76
C TYR A 175 -25.82 -40.64 7.06
N ASP A 176 -25.70 -41.95 7.26
CA ASP A 176 -26.71 -42.91 6.87
C ASP A 176 -27.98 -42.75 7.73
N HIS A 177 -29.11 -42.52 7.07
CA HIS A 177 -30.42 -42.44 7.73
C HIS A 177 -30.86 -43.76 8.39
N TYR A 178 -30.15 -44.86 8.15
CA TYR A 178 -30.49 -46.19 8.65
C TYR A 178 -29.68 -46.66 9.88
N SER A 179 -28.96 -45.77 10.58
CA SER A 179 -28.31 -46.20 11.83
C SER A 179 -29.33 -46.71 12.85
N PRO A 180 -29.05 -47.86 13.51
CA PRO A 180 -29.92 -48.39 14.56
C PRO A 180 -30.02 -47.46 15.77
N ASN A 181 -29.09 -46.50 15.93
CA ASN A 181 -29.15 -45.46 16.95
C ASN A 181 -29.06 -44.05 16.33
N PRO A 182 -30.20 -43.44 15.95
CA PRO A 182 -30.21 -42.11 15.35
C PRO A 182 -29.82 -41.00 16.34
N GLY A 183 -29.87 -41.23 17.65
CA GLY A 183 -29.42 -40.26 18.65
C GLY A 183 -27.90 -40.09 18.65
N GLU A 184 -27.16 -41.20 18.61
CA GLU A 184 -25.69 -41.21 18.49
C GLU A 184 -25.21 -40.48 17.23
N ILE A 185 -25.97 -40.58 16.14
CA ILE A 185 -25.70 -39.85 14.90
C ILE A 185 -25.64 -38.35 15.17
N TRP A 186 -26.69 -37.80 15.79
CA TRP A 186 -26.81 -36.36 15.99
C TRP A 186 -25.79 -35.84 17.00
N TRP A 187 -25.44 -36.63 18.02
CA TRP A 187 -24.33 -36.31 18.92
C TRP A 187 -22.99 -36.27 18.19
N GLY A 188 -22.69 -37.28 17.37
CA GLY A 188 -21.46 -37.27 16.57
C GLY A 188 -21.37 -36.05 15.65
N LEU A 189 -22.49 -35.62 15.06
CA LEU A 189 -22.51 -34.47 14.14
C LEU A 189 -22.28 -33.17 14.92
N LYS A 190 -22.91 -33.07 16.09
CA LYS A 190 -22.71 -31.94 17.00
C LYS A 190 -21.24 -31.83 17.41
N ASP A 191 -20.64 -32.93 17.84
CA ASP A 191 -19.26 -32.95 18.34
C ASP A 191 -18.27 -32.61 17.22
N GLU A 192 -18.50 -33.12 16.01
CA GLU A 192 -17.69 -32.76 14.83
C GLU A 192 -17.87 -31.29 14.45
N ALA A 193 -19.10 -30.76 14.48
CA ALA A 193 -19.35 -29.34 14.25
C ALA A 193 -18.71 -28.44 15.32
N GLU A 194 -18.69 -28.87 16.59
CA GLU A 194 -17.99 -28.17 17.68
C GLU A 194 -16.47 -28.16 17.47
N ARG A 195 -15.89 -29.30 17.06
CA ARG A 195 -14.48 -29.42 16.69
C ARG A 195 -14.11 -28.43 15.58
N VAL A 196 -14.90 -28.42 14.50
CA VAL A 196 -14.70 -27.55 13.33
C VAL A 196 -14.90 -26.07 13.70
N CYS A 197 -15.89 -25.76 14.55
CA CYS A 197 -16.07 -24.43 15.12
C CYS A 197 -14.85 -23.97 15.93
N GLY A 198 -14.21 -24.87 16.68
CA GLY A 198 -12.95 -24.62 17.38
C GLY A 198 -11.82 -24.21 16.43
N VAL A 199 -11.61 -24.98 15.36
CA VAL A 199 -10.60 -24.67 14.33
C VAL A 199 -10.88 -23.33 13.65
N ILE A 200 -12.13 -23.08 13.25
CA ILE A 200 -12.48 -21.83 12.56
C ILE A 200 -12.33 -20.61 13.49
N LYS A 201 -12.61 -20.76 14.79
CA LYS A 201 -12.37 -19.68 15.76
C LYS A 201 -10.88 -19.38 15.94
N SER A 202 -10.02 -20.39 16.03
CA SER A 202 -8.56 -20.15 16.14
C SER A 202 -8.02 -19.50 14.86
N GLU A 203 -8.44 -19.99 13.69
CA GLU A 203 -8.06 -19.43 12.40
C GLU A 203 -8.54 -17.99 12.21
N ALA A 204 -9.79 -17.69 12.57
CA ALA A 204 -10.32 -16.34 12.55
C ALA A 204 -9.53 -15.39 13.47
N ARG A 205 -9.14 -15.84 14.67
CA ARG A 205 -8.33 -15.03 15.60
C ARG A 205 -6.94 -14.74 15.04
N ARG A 206 -6.30 -15.75 14.46
CA ARG A 206 -4.99 -15.62 13.82
C ARG A 206 -5.04 -14.67 12.63
N GLU A 207 -5.95 -14.88 11.69
CA GLU A 207 -5.99 -14.11 10.45
C GLU A 207 -6.54 -12.69 10.60
N LEU A 208 -7.40 -12.45 11.58
CA LEU A 208 -7.95 -11.11 11.84
C LEU A 208 -7.09 -10.29 12.81
N GLY A 209 -5.97 -10.85 13.31
CA GLY A 209 -5.01 -10.15 14.16
C GLY A 209 -5.43 -10.01 15.64
N PHE A 210 -6.27 -10.93 16.14
CA PHE A 210 -6.67 -10.96 17.56
C PHE A 210 -5.69 -11.76 18.43
N GLU A 211 -4.86 -12.61 17.84
CA GLU A 211 -3.72 -13.22 18.54
C GLU A 211 -2.52 -12.28 18.46
N ILE A 212 -2.18 -11.70 19.61
CA ILE A 212 -0.87 -11.05 19.79
C ILE A 212 0.11 -12.20 19.89
N ASP A 213 0.94 -12.39 18.86
CA ASP A 213 2.07 -13.30 18.93
C ASP A 213 2.83 -13.01 20.23
N LYS A 214 2.80 -13.98 21.16
CA LYS A 214 3.71 -13.96 22.31
C LYS A 214 5.11 -14.23 21.74
N GLN A 215 5.76 -13.18 21.24
CA GLN A 215 7.19 -13.18 20.97
C GLN A 215 7.98 -13.40 22.26
#